data_AF-A0A2S9K3G2-F1
#
_entry.id   AF-A0A2S9K3G2-F1
#
_cell.length_a   1.000
_cell.length_b   1.000
_cell.length_c   1.000
_cell.angle_alpha   90.00
_cell.angle_beta   90.00
_cell.angle_gamma   90.00
#
_symmetry.space_group_name_H-M   'P 1'
#
loop_
_entity.id
_entity.type
_entity.pdbx_description
1 polymer ?
#
loop_
_entity_poly.entity_id
_entity_poly.type
_entity_poly.pdbx_seq_one_letter_code
_entity_poly.pdbx_strand_id
1 'polypeptide(L)'
;MTDHLSPPNDPASTVRDRRVSSWWRALAILLALLLFVGSATGVSLFEQFKTQIRHLQGQLAGQSQIRQLAVLLDTGQQPAMLVTIDPVSRLIQLQRLNQVSEGREEALQLWALNGDQAPLSLGLVGRRLQTPQLPLDAAALAALGSATELAISVEGKDGVPEGQGPSLPWLFRGHLVDKAL
;
A
#
# COMPACT_ATOMS: atom_id res chain seq x y z
N MET A 1 -98.26 43.34 -30.42
CA MET A 1 -98.23 44.04 -29.13
C MET A 1 -96.88 43.73 -28.49
N THR A 2 -95.99 44.72 -28.57
CA THR A 2 -94.78 44.97 -27.73
C THR A 2 -93.82 43.79 -27.49
N ASP A 3 -92.70 43.73 -28.22
CA ASP A 3 -91.40 44.38 -27.89
C ASP A 3 -90.80 43.95 -26.56
N HIS A 4 -89.63 43.30 -26.61
CA HIS A 4 -88.49 43.70 -25.78
C HIS A 4 -87.17 43.20 -26.38
N LEU A 5 -86.23 44.13 -26.50
CA LEU A 5 -84.88 44.01 -27.06
C LEU A 5 -83.86 43.44 -26.05
N SER A 6 -82.80 42.87 -26.64
CA SER A 6 -81.55 42.22 -26.17
C SER A 6 -80.80 42.80 -24.95
N PRO A 7 -79.82 42.05 -24.36
CA PRO A 7 -78.43 42.08 -24.87
C PRO A 7 -77.68 40.72 -24.85
N PRO A 8 -76.50 40.62 -25.51
CA PRO A 8 -75.71 39.40 -25.61
C PRO A 8 -74.88 39.19 -24.33
N ASN A 9 -74.67 37.95 -23.91
CA ASN A 9 -73.71 37.63 -22.86
C ASN A 9 -72.84 36.46 -23.31
N ASP A 10 -71.71 36.82 -23.91
CA ASP A 10 -70.53 35.95 -24.05
C ASP A 10 -69.74 35.94 -22.72
N PRO A 11 -68.83 34.98 -22.52
CA PRO A 11 -68.89 34.05 -21.40
C PRO A 11 -68.24 34.61 -20.14
N ALA A 12 -68.89 34.37 -18.99
CA ALA A 12 -68.19 34.35 -17.72
C ALA A 12 -67.17 33.21 -17.77
N SER A 13 -65.91 33.54 -18.06
CA SER A 13 -64.76 32.69 -17.83
C SER A 13 -64.69 32.40 -16.33
N THR A 14 -65.36 31.32 -15.93
CA THR A 14 -65.17 30.74 -14.60
C THR A 14 -63.71 30.35 -14.53
N VAL A 15 -62.96 31.09 -13.70
CA VAL A 15 -61.63 30.69 -13.25
C VAL A 15 -61.83 29.29 -12.67
N ARG A 16 -61.50 28.26 -13.47
CA ARG A 16 -61.41 26.90 -12.98
C ARG A 16 -60.27 26.93 -11.99
N ASP A 17 -60.65 27.10 -10.74
CA ASP A 17 -59.86 26.75 -9.57
C ASP A 17 -59.33 25.35 -9.86
N ARG A 18 -58.06 25.27 -10.30
CA ARG A 18 -57.40 24.00 -10.63
C ARG A 18 -57.06 23.33 -9.31
N ARG A 19 -58.12 22.97 -8.57
CA ARG A 19 -58.05 22.21 -7.34
C ARG A 19 -57.55 20.84 -7.75
N VAL A 20 -56.28 20.61 -7.44
CA VAL A 20 -55.65 19.30 -7.53
C VAL A 20 -56.58 18.32 -6.82
N SER A 21 -57.10 17.34 -7.55
CA SER A 21 -58.13 16.44 -7.01
C SER A 21 -57.65 15.85 -5.69
N SER A 22 -58.55 15.68 -4.72
CA SER A 22 -58.20 15.13 -3.40
C SER A 22 -57.50 13.78 -3.50
N TRP A 23 -57.78 13.00 -4.57
CA TRP A 23 -57.09 11.76 -4.90
C TRP A 23 -55.60 11.97 -5.24
N TRP A 24 -55.28 12.95 -6.08
CA TRP A 24 -53.89 13.29 -6.44
C TRP A 24 -53.10 13.82 -5.23
N ARG A 25 -53.78 14.52 -4.30
CA ARG A 25 -53.18 14.94 -3.03
C ARG A 25 -52.89 13.72 -2.14
N ALA A 26 -53.82 12.77 -2.04
CA ALA A 26 -53.61 11.53 -1.30
C ALA A 26 -52.46 10.70 -1.89
N LEU A 27 -52.38 10.59 -3.22
CA LEU A 27 -51.29 9.90 -3.91
C LEU A 27 -49.92 10.56 -3.67
N ALA A 28 -49.86 11.89 -3.72
CA ALA A 28 -48.64 12.64 -3.44
C ALA A 28 -48.18 12.48 -1.97
N ILE A 29 -49.13 12.49 -1.02
CA ILE A 29 -48.83 12.23 0.40
C ILE A 29 -48.30 10.82 0.58
N LEU A 30 -48.91 9.81 -0.07
CA LEU A 30 -48.48 8.42 0.02
C LEU A 30 -47.07 8.21 -0.59
N LEU A 31 -46.78 8.82 -1.74
CA LEU A 31 -45.44 8.81 -2.34
C LEU A 31 -44.40 9.53 -1.47
N ALA A 32 -44.76 10.67 -0.86
CA ALA A 32 -43.88 11.38 0.06
C ALA A 32 -43.59 10.55 1.32
N LEU A 33 -44.59 9.83 1.84
CA LEU A 33 -44.42 8.91 2.97
C LEU A 33 -43.51 7.74 2.62
N LEU A 34 -43.68 7.16 1.42
CA LEU A 34 -42.81 6.08 0.92
C LEU A 34 -41.36 6.55 0.72
N LEU A 35 -41.15 7.76 0.20
CA LEU A 35 -39.82 8.37 0.09
C LEU A 35 -39.20 8.62 1.47
N PHE A 36 -40.00 9.06 2.44
CA PHE A 36 -39.55 9.29 3.81
C PHE A 36 -39.13 7.97 4.48
N VAL A 37 -39.91 6.91 4.34
CA VAL A 37 -39.61 5.58 4.89
C VAL A 37 -38.42 4.92 4.16
N GLY A 38 -38.30 5.09 2.84
CA GLY A 38 -37.19 4.59 2.04
C GLY A 38 -35.84 5.24 2.36
N SER A 39 -35.83 6.47 2.90
CA SER A 39 -34.60 7.18 3.27
C SER A 39 -33.90 6.60 4.51
N ALA A 40 -34.66 6.01 5.44
CA ALA A 40 -34.14 5.55 6.73
C ALA A 40 -33.27 4.28 6.66
N THR A 41 -33.33 3.52 5.56
CA THR A 41 -32.55 2.28 5.36
C THR A 41 -31.26 2.46 4.53
N GLY A 42 -31.12 3.57 3.80
CA GLY A 42 -29.94 3.82 2.95
C GLY A 42 -28.67 4.18 3.73
N VAL A 43 -28.82 4.84 4.88
CA VAL A 43 -27.68 5.36 5.66
C VAL A 43 -26.89 4.23 6.35
N SER A 44 -27.58 3.19 6.83
CA SER A 44 -26.95 2.09 7.60
C SER A 44 -26.05 1.21 6.72
N LEU A 45 -26.48 0.89 5.51
CA LEU A 45 -25.70 0.12 4.53
C LEU A 45 -24.47 0.91 4.04
N PHE A 46 -24.58 2.23 3.93
CA PHE A 46 -23.47 3.09 3.54
C PHE A 46 -22.39 3.18 4.63
N GLU A 47 -22.78 3.22 5.91
CA GLU A 47 -21.83 3.18 7.01
C GLU A 47 -21.11 1.81 7.12
N GLN A 48 -21.82 0.70 6.90
CA GLN A 48 -21.19 -0.63 6.83
C GLN A 48 -20.23 -0.77 5.64
N PHE A 49 -20.58 -0.19 4.50
CA PHE A 49 -19.69 -0.16 3.33
C PHE A 49 -18.42 0.66 3.60
N LYS A 50 -18.54 1.82 4.29
CA LYS A 50 -17.38 2.63 4.71
C LYS A 50 -16.48 1.92 5.71
N THR A 51 -17.02 1.15 6.63
CA THR A 51 -16.21 0.38 7.60
C THR A 51 -15.51 -0.79 6.92
N GLN A 52 -16.16 -1.45 5.96
CA GLN A 52 -15.52 -2.46 5.12
C GLN A 52 -14.39 -1.89 4.26
N ILE A 53 -14.58 -0.71 3.64
CA ILE A 53 -13.50 -0.03 2.90
C ILE A 53 -12.33 0.30 3.82
N ARG A 54 -12.57 0.79 5.04
CA ARG A 54 -11.48 1.05 6.01
C ARG A 54 -10.72 -0.21 6.40
N HIS A 55 -11.43 -1.33 6.54
CA HIS A 55 -10.80 -2.61 6.84
C HIS A 55 -9.95 -3.12 5.66
N LEU A 56 -10.46 -3.00 4.43
CA LEU A 56 -9.73 -3.37 3.22
C LEU A 56 -8.53 -2.44 2.95
N GLN A 57 -8.68 -1.14 3.21
CA GLN A 57 -7.58 -0.17 3.19
C GLN A 57 -6.53 -0.48 4.26
N GLY A 58 -6.93 -0.92 5.45
CA GLY A 58 -6.00 -1.37 6.50
C GLY A 58 -5.22 -2.64 6.10
N GLN A 59 -5.86 -3.57 5.38
CA GLN A 59 -5.19 -4.76 4.85
C GLN A 59 -4.25 -4.43 3.68
N LEU A 60 -4.60 -3.45 2.84
CA LEU A 60 -3.73 -2.94 1.77
C LEU A 60 -2.54 -2.13 2.33
N ALA A 61 -2.74 -1.37 3.41
CA ALA A 61 -1.63 -0.76 4.16
C ALA A 61 -0.73 -1.80 4.85
N GLY A 62 -1.28 -2.99 5.15
CA GLY A 62 -0.56 -4.15 5.65
C GLY A 62 0.12 -5.00 4.57
N GLN A 63 -0.15 -4.75 3.28
CA GLN A 63 0.70 -5.28 2.21
C GLN A 63 1.98 -4.45 2.21
N SER A 64 2.97 -4.94 2.96
CA SER A 64 4.37 -4.56 2.85
C SER A 64 4.71 -4.34 1.38
N GLN A 65 4.78 -3.07 0.97
CA GLN A 65 5.27 -2.70 -0.34
C GLN A 65 6.77 -2.91 -0.29
N ILE A 66 7.19 -4.15 -0.52
CA ILE A 66 8.58 -4.50 -0.80
C ILE A 66 9.01 -3.59 -1.94
N ARG A 67 9.82 -2.58 -1.60
CA ARG A 67 10.19 -1.54 -2.54
C ARG A 67 11.46 -1.91 -3.28
N GLN A 68 12.36 -2.65 -2.61
CA GLN A 68 13.66 -3.00 -3.16
C GLN A 68 14.03 -4.44 -2.83
N LEU A 69 14.59 -5.14 -3.82
CA LEU A 69 14.96 -6.54 -3.78
C LEU A 69 16.35 -6.70 -4.39
N ALA A 70 17.17 -7.61 -3.86
CA ALA A 70 18.41 -8.01 -4.52
C ALA A 70 18.56 -9.52 -4.44
N VAL A 71 18.91 -10.15 -5.58
CA VAL A 71 19.33 -11.55 -5.60
C VAL A 71 20.84 -11.56 -5.59
N LEU A 72 21.42 -11.99 -4.48
CA LEU A 72 22.87 -12.11 -4.32
C LEU A 72 23.32 -13.46 -4.88
N LEU A 73 24.28 -13.38 -5.80
CA LEU A 73 24.89 -14.52 -6.47
C LEU A 73 26.21 -14.86 -5.79
N ASP A 74 26.59 -16.14 -5.81
CA ASP A 74 27.91 -16.59 -5.41
C ASP A 74 28.97 -16.39 -6.50
N THR A 75 30.21 -16.78 -6.19
CA THR A 75 31.34 -16.74 -7.13
C THR A 75 31.14 -17.62 -8.38
N GLY A 76 30.24 -18.60 -8.31
CA GLY A 76 29.79 -19.43 -9.43
C GLY A 76 28.60 -18.86 -10.19
N GLN A 77 28.16 -17.63 -9.88
CA GLN A 77 26.97 -16.97 -10.42
C GLN A 77 25.66 -17.71 -10.14
N GLN A 78 25.60 -18.50 -9.07
CA GLN A 78 24.38 -19.18 -8.62
C GLN A 78 23.65 -18.34 -7.57
N PRO A 79 22.30 -18.30 -7.59
CA PRO A 79 21.52 -17.62 -6.55
C PRO A 79 21.81 -18.18 -5.16
N ALA A 80 22.36 -17.34 -4.29
CA ALA A 80 22.76 -17.72 -2.94
C ALA A 80 21.83 -17.15 -1.87
N MET A 81 21.39 -15.91 -2.06
CA MET A 81 20.59 -15.19 -1.08
C MET A 81 19.64 -14.20 -1.73
N LEU A 82 18.41 -14.13 -1.23
CA LEU A 82 17.44 -13.10 -1.58
C LEU A 82 17.40 -12.07 -0.46
N VAL A 83 17.66 -10.81 -0.77
CA VAL A 83 17.51 -9.69 0.16
C VAL A 83 16.25 -8.93 -0.19
N THR A 84 15.40 -8.73 0.80
CA THR A 84 14.13 -8.01 0.68
C THR A 84 14.14 -6.84 1.64
N ILE A 85 13.98 -5.63 1.12
CA ILE A 85 13.91 -4.41 1.93
C ILE A 85 12.46 -3.98 2.05
N ASP A 86 11.98 -3.97 3.28
CA ASP A 86 10.66 -3.46 3.64
C ASP A 86 10.81 -2.13 4.39
N PRO A 87 10.58 -0.99 3.72
CA PRO A 87 10.66 0.32 4.35
C PRO A 87 9.53 0.58 5.36
N VAL A 88 8.42 -0.17 5.28
CA VAL A 88 7.27 -0.01 6.19
C VAL A 88 7.53 -0.69 7.52
N SER A 89 7.95 -1.96 7.49
CA SER A 89 8.34 -2.68 8.72
C SER A 89 9.72 -2.28 9.24
N ARG A 90 10.50 -1.52 8.45
CA ARG A 90 11.89 -1.14 8.73
C ARG A 90 12.76 -2.35 8.99
N LEU A 91 12.63 -3.36 8.14
CA LEU A 91 13.42 -4.58 8.22
C LEU A 91 14.01 -4.91 6.85
N ILE A 92 15.25 -5.40 6.91
CA ILE A 92 15.89 -6.09 5.79
C ILE A 92 15.79 -7.58 6.09
N GLN A 93 15.08 -8.30 5.25
CA GLN A 93 14.96 -9.75 5.35
C GLN A 93 15.93 -10.41 4.38
N LEU A 94 16.72 -11.36 4.87
CA LEU A 94 17.62 -12.15 4.06
C LEU A 94 17.07 -13.57 4.04
N GLN A 95 16.81 -14.10 2.87
CA GLN A 95 16.38 -15.47 2.69
C GLN A 95 17.48 -16.24 1.99
N ARG A 96 17.98 -17.28 2.66
CA ARG A 96 19.02 -18.13 2.10
C ARG A 96 18.42 -19.04 1.02
N LEU A 97 19.06 -19.09 -0.15
CA LEU A 97 18.62 -19.90 -1.30
C LEU A 97 19.54 -21.11 -1.53
N ASN A 98 20.77 -21.07 -1.03
CA ASN A 98 21.75 -22.15 -1.17
C ASN A 98 22.05 -22.85 0.18
N GLN A 99 22.83 -23.94 0.12
CA GLN A 99 23.28 -24.69 1.30
C GLN A 99 24.76 -24.47 1.62
N VAL A 100 25.37 -23.39 1.11
CA VAL A 100 26.79 -23.08 1.38
C VAL A 100 26.95 -22.76 2.86
N SER A 101 27.85 -23.47 3.53
CA SER A 101 28.10 -23.31 4.97
C SER A 101 29.24 -22.32 5.20
N GLU A 102 28.96 -21.20 5.86
CA GLU A 102 30.00 -20.32 6.40
C GLU A 102 30.69 -21.01 7.58
N GLY A 103 31.99 -20.78 7.79
CA GLY A 103 32.76 -21.37 8.88
C GLY A 103 32.12 -21.10 10.25
N ARG A 104 32.14 -22.05 11.20
CA ARG A 104 31.36 -21.99 12.46
C ARG A 104 31.61 -20.73 13.31
N GLU A 105 32.77 -20.08 13.19
CA GLU A 105 33.18 -18.90 13.97
C GLU A 105 32.92 -17.55 13.27
N GLU A 106 32.59 -17.56 11.98
CA GLU A 106 32.56 -16.33 11.16
C GLU A 106 31.16 -15.71 11.16
N ALA A 107 31.09 -14.37 11.09
CA ALA A 107 29.84 -13.63 10.92
C ALA A 107 29.67 -13.21 9.46
N LEU A 108 28.43 -13.02 9.02
CA LEU A 108 28.16 -12.43 7.71
C LEU A 108 27.82 -10.96 7.89
N GLN A 109 28.33 -10.10 7.03
CA GLN A 109 28.00 -8.67 7.05
C GLN A 109 27.39 -8.28 5.70
N LEU A 110 26.27 -7.56 5.76
CA LEU A 110 25.61 -7.03 4.58
C LEU A 110 26.12 -5.62 4.29
N TRP A 111 26.34 -5.33 3.01
CA TRP A 111 26.90 -4.07 2.53
C TRP A 111 26.06 -3.49 1.40
N ALA A 112 25.92 -2.18 1.42
CA ALA A 112 25.42 -1.36 0.32
C ALA A 112 26.60 -0.87 -0.53
N LEU A 113 26.49 -1.07 -1.84
CA LEU A 113 27.49 -0.68 -2.83
C LEU A 113 26.90 0.38 -3.77
N ASN A 114 27.69 1.40 -4.07
CA ASN A 114 27.35 2.42 -5.07
C ASN A 114 28.55 2.64 -6.00
N GLY A 115 28.70 1.75 -6.98
CA GLY A 115 29.84 1.76 -7.91
C GLY A 115 31.18 1.70 -7.17
N ASP A 116 32.05 2.70 -7.41
CA ASP A 116 33.39 2.79 -6.83
C ASP A 116 33.42 3.48 -5.45
N GLN A 117 32.27 3.86 -4.88
CA GLN A 117 32.21 4.43 -3.54
C GLN A 117 32.55 3.37 -2.47
N ALA A 118 33.02 3.85 -1.31
CA ALA A 118 33.28 2.98 -0.17
C ALA A 118 32.01 2.21 0.23
N PRO A 119 32.09 0.88 0.42
CA PRO A 119 30.94 0.07 0.80
C PRO A 119 30.43 0.49 2.17
N LEU A 120 29.12 0.66 2.30
CA LEU A 120 28.46 1.04 3.54
C LEU A 120 27.90 -0.19 4.23
N SER A 121 28.26 -0.40 5.49
CA SER A 121 27.75 -1.52 6.27
C SER A 121 26.26 -1.32 6.56
N LEU A 122 25.46 -2.35 6.28
CA LEU A 122 24.05 -2.45 6.68
C LEU A 122 23.87 -3.30 7.95
N GLY A 123 24.95 -3.95 8.41
CA GLY A 123 25.00 -4.67 9.67
C GLY A 123 25.29 -6.18 9.54
N LEU A 124 25.35 -6.84 10.70
CA LEU A 124 25.67 -8.26 10.82
C LEU A 124 24.45 -9.15 10.68
N VAL A 125 24.58 -10.18 9.84
CA VAL A 125 23.58 -11.18 9.52
C VAL A 125 23.74 -12.38 10.45
N GLY A 126 22.73 -12.62 11.28
CA GLY A 126 22.70 -13.74 12.22
C GLY A 126 22.57 -15.10 11.52
N ARG A 127 23.56 -15.98 11.70
CA ARG A 127 23.68 -17.26 10.95
C ARG A 127 22.67 -18.36 11.30
N ARG A 128 22.05 -18.31 12.47
CA ARG A 128 21.19 -19.43 12.96
C ARG A 128 19.77 -19.42 12.41
N LEU A 129 19.40 -18.34 11.72
CA LEU A 129 18.06 -18.16 11.19
C LEU A 129 18.05 -18.55 9.70
N GLN A 130 17.03 -19.30 9.28
CA GLN A 130 16.81 -19.54 7.84
C GLN A 130 16.50 -18.24 7.10
N THR A 131 15.86 -17.29 7.82
CA THR A 131 15.55 -15.95 7.32
C THR A 131 16.09 -14.91 8.30
N PRO A 132 17.40 -14.58 8.26
CA PRO A 132 17.95 -13.53 9.10
C PRO A 132 17.26 -12.19 8.82
N GLN A 133 17.08 -11.39 9.86
CA GLN A 133 16.49 -10.06 9.76
C GLN A 133 17.45 -9.04 10.35
N LEU A 134 17.62 -7.92 9.64
CA LEU A 134 18.37 -6.78 10.13
C LEU A 134 17.43 -5.58 10.30
N PRO A 135 17.65 -4.76 11.33
CA PRO A 135 16.95 -3.49 11.46
C PRO A 135 17.35 -2.57 10.31
N LEU A 136 16.36 -1.94 9.68
CA LEU A 136 16.58 -0.86 8.73
C LEU A 136 16.55 0.46 9.50
N ASP A 137 17.70 0.85 10.05
CA ASP A 137 17.85 2.13 10.72
C ASP A 137 18.03 3.29 9.73
N ALA A 138 18.17 4.51 10.24
CA ALA A 138 18.27 5.70 9.40
C ALA A 138 19.55 5.70 8.54
N ALA A 139 20.65 5.14 9.04
CA ALA A 139 21.92 5.05 8.33
C ALA A 139 21.83 4.03 7.19
N ALA A 140 21.30 2.85 7.47
CA ALA A 140 21.05 1.80 6.48
C ALA A 140 20.08 2.26 5.39
N LEU A 141 19.01 3.00 5.75
CA LEU A 141 18.08 3.57 4.79
C LEU A 141 18.76 4.61 3.87
N ALA A 142 19.61 5.47 4.42
CA ALA A 142 20.37 6.44 3.63
C ALA A 142 21.35 5.74 2.68
N ALA A 143 22.03 4.69 3.17
CA ALA A 143 22.95 3.88 2.37
C ALA A 143 22.24 3.17 1.21
N LEU A 144 21.05 2.61 1.44
CA LEU A 144 20.23 1.96 0.41
C LEU A 144 19.66 2.96 -0.60
N GLY A 145 19.42 4.22 -0.20
CA GLY A 145 18.91 5.26 -1.09
C GLY A 145 19.86 5.62 -2.24
N SER A 146 21.16 5.36 -2.10
CA SER A 146 22.17 5.55 -3.14
C SER A 146 22.77 4.24 -3.67
N ALA A 147 22.42 3.09 -3.09
CA ALA A 147 22.99 1.81 -3.46
C ALA A 147 22.46 1.34 -4.83
N THR A 148 23.36 0.84 -5.67
CA THR A 148 23.03 0.15 -6.92
C THR A 148 23.17 -1.37 -6.78
N GLU A 149 23.96 -1.81 -5.81
CA GLU A 149 24.28 -3.21 -5.56
C GLU A 149 24.30 -3.49 -4.07
N LEU A 150 24.07 -4.75 -3.71
CA LEU A 150 24.28 -5.28 -2.38
C LEU A 150 25.33 -6.39 -2.43
N ALA A 151 26.09 -6.51 -1.36
CA ALA A 151 27.05 -7.59 -1.22
C ALA A 151 27.14 -8.09 0.22
N ILE A 152 27.60 -9.32 0.35
CA ILE A 152 27.86 -9.97 1.63
C ILE A 152 29.30 -10.41 1.65
N SER A 153 29.99 -10.12 2.75
CA SER A 153 31.31 -10.66 3.06
C SER A 153 31.25 -11.48 4.33
N VAL A 154 32.21 -12.38 4.45
CA VAL A 154 32.50 -13.09 5.70
C VAL A 154 33.37 -12.17 6.55
N GLU A 155 33.02 -11.98 7.80
CA GLU A 155 33.73 -11.10 8.72
C GLU A 155 34.01 -11.82 10.04
N GLY A 156 34.87 -11.22 10.87
CA GLY A 156 35.08 -11.66 12.24
C GLY A 156 33.79 -11.58 13.08
N LYS A 157 33.79 -12.19 14.26
CA LYS A 157 32.60 -12.26 15.14
C LYS A 157 31.97 -10.89 15.45
N ASP A 158 32.80 -9.85 15.57
CA ASP A 158 32.37 -8.48 15.87
C ASP A 158 32.11 -7.64 14.61
N GLY A 159 32.26 -8.23 13.43
CA GLY A 159 32.14 -7.54 12.15
C GLY A 159 33.26 -6.55 11.89
N VAL A 160 32.99 -5.70 10.91
CA VAL A 160 33.82 -4.54 10.56
C VAL A 160 33.10 -3.26 10.99
N PRO A 161 33.78 -2.32 11.68
CA PRO A 161 33.22 -1.03 12.06
C PRO A 161 32.71 -0.23 10.86
N GLU A 162 31.74 0.65 11.10
CA GLU A 162 31.24 1.56 10.07
C GLU A 162 32.37 2.41 9.45
N GLY A 163 32.35 2.54 8.13
CA GLY A 163 33.35 3.29 7.37
C GLY A 163 34.64 2.52 7.05
N GLN A 164 34.81 1.31 7.56
CA GLN A 164 35.82 0.37 7.09
C GLN A 164 35.20 -0.58 6.06
N GLY A 165 35.91 -0.83 4.96
CA GLY A 165 35.47 -1.78 3.93
C GLY A 165 35.59 -3.24 4.41
N PRO A 166 35.07 -4.20 3.62
CA PRO A 166 35.08 -5.61 4.02
C PRO A 166 36.51 -6.10 4.26
N SER A 167 36.71 -6.96 5.26
CA SER A 167 38.04 -7.51 5.56
C SER A 167 38.41 -8.66 4.63
N LEU A 168 37.40 -9.39 4.13
CA LEU A 168 37.52 -10.51 3.22
C LEU A 168 36.85 -10.22 1.86
N PRO A 169 37.18 -11.00 0.82
CA PRO A 169 36.49 -10.91 -0.46
C PRO A 169 34.98 -11.10 -0.34
N TRP A 170 34.25 -10.60 -1.35
CA TRP A 170 32.81 -10.76 -1.44
C TRP A 170 32.43 -12.23 -1.57
N LEU A 171 31.60 -12.70 -0.65
CA LEU A 171 31.01 -14.03 -0.69
C LEU A 171 29.84 -14.05 -1.67
N PHE A 172 28.95 -13.06 -1.56
CA PHE A 172 27.79 -12.90 -2.43
C PHE A 172 27.64 -11.46 -2.91
N ARG A 173 27.12 -11.25 -4.12
CA ARG A 173 26.87 -9.91 -4.67
C ARG A 173 25.72 -9.92 -5.68
N GLY A 174 24.97 -8.83 -5.76
CA GLY A 174 23.93 -8.66 -6.77
C GLY A 174 23.38 -7.25 -6.85
N HIS A 175 22.70 -6.94 -7.94
CA HIS A 175 22.07 -5.64 -8.16
C HIS A 175 20.83 -5.45 -7.28
N LEU A 176 20.67 -4.22 -6.80
CA LEU A 176 19.45 -3.77 -6.15
C LEU A 176 18.43 -3.42 -7.22
N VAL A 177 17.23 -3.96 -7.09
CA VAL A 177 16.12 -3.80 -8.03
C VAL A 177 14.95 -3.19 -7.30
N ASP A 178 14.49 -2.05 -7.80
CA ASP A 178 13.26 -1.42 -7.34
C ASP A 178 12.06 -2.13 -7.96
N LYS A 179 11.10 -2.52 -7.11
CA LYS A 179 9.84 -3.06 -7.58
C LYS A 179 8.99 -1.92 -8.14
N ALA A 180 8.82 -1.87 -9.45
CA ALA A 180 7.88 -0.96 -10.08
C ALA A 180 6.46 -1.22 -9.54
N LEU A 181 5.84 -0.15 -9.00
CA LEU A 181 4.48 -0.14 -8.47
C LEU A 181 3.47 0.29 -9.54
#